data_AF-A0A953FIL9-F1
#
_entry.id   AF-A0A953FIL9-F1
#
_cell.length_a   1.000
_cell.length_b   1.000
_cell.length_c   1.000
_cell.angle_alpha   90.00
_cell.angle_beta   90.00
_cell.angle_gamma   90.00
#
_symmetry.space_group_name_H-M   'P 1'
#
loop_
_entity.id
_entity.type
_entity.pdbx_description
1 polymer ?
#
loop_
_entity_poly.entity_id
_entity_poly.type
_entity_poly.pdbx_seq_one_letter_code
_entity_poly.pdbx_strand_id
1 'polypeptide(L)'
;MKHHTTLLLLLASATTNAQNAYSFERTQQPYAELMDATFCDFNSDGDDPLPELNGETFVLYGQAWTGTSSYPITIGGHGFLRIENASALVILDGFFTNIEAVDSMSNVSYAITGEPGARVLTAQWHNIRLVNGPDDSYLNYQIRLYQATGVVEVHMGPNSGSAIEYSDSSGPNCGVFHSPQSFSGCLGKLWVEQDANSPTLDSLPNYDFDALHNLPLPNTLYRFTPPVHG
;
A
#
# COMPACT_ATOMS: atom_id res chain seq x y z
N MET A 1 -24.00 -33.00 53.39
CA MET A 1 -23.93 -31.61 52.88
C MET A 1 -23.40 -31.68 51.45
N LYS A 2 -24.27 -31.45 50.46
CA LYS A 2 -23.89 -31.42 49.04
C LYS A 2 -23.57 -29.96 48.69
N HIS A 3 -22.32 -29.65 48.40
CA HIS A 3 -21.92 -28.33 47.94
C HIS A 3 -22.40 -28.17 46.48
N HIS A 4 -23.26 -27.19 46.23
CA HIS A 4 -23.60 -26.72 44.89
C HIS A 4 -22.72 -25.52 44.58
N THR A 5 -21.75 -25.72 43.69
CA THR A 5 -20.92 -24.65 43.16
C THR A 5 -21.64 -24.08 41.93
N THR A 6 -22.26 -22.91 42.10
CA THR A 6 -22.87 -22.15 40.99
C THR A 6 -21.76 -21.50 40.16
N LEU A 7 -21.64 -21.92 38.90
CA LEU A 7 -20.74 -21.32 37.92
C LEU A 7 -21.35 -20.01 37.41
N LEU A 8 -20.72 -18.88 37.72
CA LEU A 8 -21.11 -17.57 37.22
C LEU A 8 -20.56 -17.41 35.79
N LEU A 9 -21.44 -17.44 34.78
CA LEU A 9 -21.07 -17.17 33.40
C LEU A 9 -20.90 -15.65 33.22
N LEU A 10 -19.64 -15.18 33.16
CA LEU A 10 -19.35 -13.83 32.67
C LEU A 10 -19.60 -13.82 31.16
N LEU A 11 -20.70 -13.19 30.72
CA LEU A 11 -20.81 -12.75 29.33
C LEU A 11 -19.86 -11.57 29.14
N ALA A 12 -18.68 -11.85 28.58
CA ALA A 12 -17.83 -10.82 28.03
C ALA A 12 -18.53 -10.26 26.78
N SER A 13 -19.04 -9.05 26.87
CA SER A 13 -19.47 -8.27 25.70
C SER A 13 -18.24 -8.00 24.85
N ALA A 14 -18.01 -8.82 23.83
CA ALA A 14 -17.06 -8.50 22.78
C ALA A 14 -17.60 -7.25 22.07
N THR A 15 -17.03 -6.09 22.36
CA THR A 15 -17.18 -4.94 21.48
C THR A 15 -16.44 -5.28 20.20
N THR A 16 -17.17 -5.81 19.22
CA THR A 16 -16.72 -5.81 17.83
C THR A 16 -16.65 -4.36 17.39
N ASN A 17 -15.49 -3.72 17.60
CA ASN A 17 -15.13 -2.57 16.78
C ASN A 17 -14.96 -3.14 15.37
N ALA A 18 -16.02 -3.08 14.56
CA ALA A 18 -15.91 -3.19 13.12
C ALA A 18 -15.14 -1.95 12.64
N GLN A 19 -13.83 -1.93 12.85
CA GLN A 19 -12.96 -0.97 12.20
C GLN A 19 -12.94 -1.36 10.74
N ASN A 20 -13.43 -0.47 9.86
CA ASN A 20 -13.26 -0.52 8.42
C ASN A 20 -11.77 -0.35 8.02
N ALA A 21 -10.83 -0.74 8.88
CA ALA A 21 -9.41 -0.58 8.67
C ALA A 21 -8.81 -1.93 8.26
N TYR A 22 -7.81 -1.86 7.40
CA TYR A 22 -6.91 -2.97 7.15
C TYR A 22 -6.19 -3.37 8.45
N SER A 23 -5.79 -4.62 8.58
CA SER A 23 -4.78 -5.04 9.55
C SER A 23 -3.39 -4.96 8.92
N PHE A 24 -2.36 -4.78 9.75
CA PHE A 24 -0.98 -4.66 9.33
C PHE A 24 -0.13 -5.82 9.86
N GLU A 25 0.74 -6.35 9.02
CA GLU A 25 1.80 -7.27 9.41
C GLU A 25 3.13 -6.85 8.76
N ARG A 26 4.22 -6.93 9.53
CA ARG A 26 5.58 -6.77 9.02
C ARG A 26 6.32 -8.10 9.14
N THR A 27 6.89 -8.56 8.03
CA THR A 27 7.74 -9.76 8.00
C THR A 27 9.03 -9.51 7.25
N GLN A 28 9.94 -10.49 7.29
CA GLN A 28 11.15 -10.53 6.46
C GLN A 28 11.00 -11.64 5.43
N GLN A 29 11.04 -11.29 4.15
CA GLN A 29 10.89 -12.22 3.03
C GLN A 29 11.87 -11.87 1.91
N PRO A 30 12.55 -12.86 1.30
CA PRO A 30 13.46 -12.59 0.18
C PRO A 30 12.79 -11.76 -0.90
N TYR A 31 13.40 -10.64 -1.26
CA TYR A 31 12.98 -9.82 -2.38
C TYR A 31 13.47 -10.43 -3.69
N ALA A 32 12.59 -10.46 -4.69
CA ALA A 32 12.92 -10.83 -6.05
C ALA A 32 12.42 -9.73 -6.98
N GLU A 33 13.31 -9.26 -7.86
CA GLU A 33 12.93 -8.31 -8.90
C GLU A 33 11.91 -8.94 -9.86
N LEU A 34 11.06 -8.07 -10.41
CA LEU A 34 10.17 -8.40 -11.50
C LEU A 34 10.97 -8.74 -12.75
N MET A 35 10.77 -9.96 -13.26
CA MET A 35 11.32 -10.41 -14.55
C MET A 35 10.21 -10.31 -15.61
N ASP A 36 10.61 -10.10 -16.88
CA ASP A 36 9.69 -10.00 -18.03
C ASP A 36 8.55 -8.98 -17.83
N ALA A 37 8.86 -7.86 -17.18
CA ALA A 37 7.90 -6.82 -16.82
C ALA A 37 7.62 -5.85 -17.99
N THR A 38 6.43 -5.26 -17.96
CA THR A 38 6.07 -4.12 -18.81
C THR A 38 6.57 -2.84 -18.16
N PHE A 39 7.32 -2.01 -18.89
CA PHE A 39 7.68 -0.67 -18.39
C PHE A 39 6.47 0.26 -18.42
N CYS A 40 6.32 1.06 -17.36
CA CYS A 40 5.23 2.03 -17.29
C CYS A 40 5.40 3.14 -18.35
N ASP A 41 4.29 3.58 -18.92
CA ASP A 41 4.22 4.70 -19.87
C ASP A 41 3.44 5.87 -19.24
N PHE A 42 4.14 6.66 -18.43
CA PHE A 42 3.51 7.75 -17.69
C PHE A 42 3.03 8.87 -18.62
N ASN A 43 1.77 9.25 -18.45
CA ASN A 43 1.20 10.42 -19.09
C ASN A 43 1.74 11.73 -18.46
N SER A 44 1.23 12.88 -18.92
CA SER A 44 1.64 14.20 -18.42
C SER A 44 1.34 14.45 -16.94
N ASP A 45 0.43 13.69 -16.36
CA ASP A 45 0.05 13.78 -14.95
C ASP A 45 0.90 12.85 -14.06
N GLY A 46 1.84 12.11 -14.66
CA GLY A 46 2.68 11.14 -13.96
C GLY A 46 1.96 9.81 -13.68
N ASP A 47 0.86 9.55 -14.38
CA ASP A 47 0.02 8.37 -14.20
C ASP A 47 0.19 7.41 -15.39
N ASP A 48 0.22 6.11 -15.11
CA ASP A 48 0.16 5.02 -16.10
C ASP A 48 -1.14 4.22 -15.90
N PRO A 49 -2.20 4.52 -16.67
CA PRO A 49 -3.45 3.77 -16.65
C PRO A 49 -3.26 2.35 -17.18
N LEU A 50 -3.87 1.37 -16.52
CA LEU A 50 -3.79 -0.05 -16.89
C LEU A 50 -5.10 -0.54 -17.54
N PRO A 51 -5.33 -0.29 -18.85
CA PRO A 51 -6.56 -0.71 -19.52
C PRO A 51 -6.75 -2.23 -19.56
N GLU A 52 -5.70 -3.03 -19.36
CA GLU A 52 -5.74 -4.49 -19.28
C GLU A 52 -6.49 -4.99 -18.04
N LEU A 53 -6.62 -4.15 -17.01
CA LEU A 53 -7.43 -4.43 -15.81
C LEU A 53 -8.86 -3.87 -15.91
N ASN A 54 -9.26 -3.32 -17.05
CA ASN A 54 -10.65 -2.89 -17.24
C ASN A 54 -11.61 -4.09 -17.16
N GLY A 55 -12.64 -3.96 -16.34
CA GLY A 55 -13.61 -5.01 -16.03
C GLY A 55 -13.19 -5.92 -14.88
N GLU A 56 -11.93 -5.85 -14.42
CA GLU A 56 -11.47 -6.58 -13.23
C GLU A 56 -11.95 -5.85 -11.96
N THR A 57 -12.44 -6.63 -11.00
CA THR A 57 -12.95 -6.12 -9.72
C THR A 57 -12.03 -6.53 -8.57
N PHE A 58 -11.62 -5.56 -7.75
CA PHE A 58 -10.85 -5.71 -6.52
C PHE A 58 -11.73 -5.38 -5.32
N VAL A 59 -11.57 -6.07 -4.20
CA VAL A 59 -12.32 -5.77 -2.97
C VAL A 59 -11.43 -5.00 -2.00
N LEU A 60 -11.67 -3.70 -1.82
CA LEU A 60 -10.87 -2.82 -0.94
C LEU A 60 -11.81 -2.11 0.02
N TYR A 61 -11.45 -2.03 1.30
CA TYR A 61 -12.32 -1.45 2.34
C TYR A 61 -13.72 -2.09 2.40
N GLY A 62 -13.82 -3.38 2.03
CA GLY A 62 -15.10 -4.08 1.95
C GLY A 62 -16.01 -3.67 0.80
N GLN A 63 -15.51 -2.88 -0.14
CA GLN A 63 -16.24 -2.41 -1.29
C GLN A 63 -15.62 -2.99 -2.56
N ALA A 64 -16.46 -3.26 -3.55
CA ALA A 64 -16.02 -3.72 -4.86
C ALA A 64 -15.61 -2.51 -5.72
N TRP A 65 -14.40 -2.57 -6.27
CA TRP A 65 -13.83 -1.55 -7.14
C TRP A 65 -13.51 -2.17 -8.48
N THR A 66 -14.20 -1.74 -9.53
CA THR A 66 -14.04 -2.27 -10.88
C THR A 66 -13.31 -1.24 -11.73
N GLY A 67 -12.17 -1.63 -12.32
CA GLY A 67 -11.47 -0.79 -13.30
C GLY A 67 -12.35 -0.58 -14.54
N THR A 68 -12.40 0.65 -15.05
CA THR A 68 -13.14 0.98 -16.28
C THR A 68 -12.32 1.89 -17.17
N SER A 69 -12.70 2.06 -18.43
CA SER A 69 -12.03 3.02 -19.32
C SER A 69 -12.05 4.46 -18.80
N SER A 70 -13.05 4.83 -17.98
CA SER A 70 -13.14 6.17 -17.38
C SER A 70 -12.43 6.27 -16.03
N TYR A 71 -12.22 5.14 -15.37
CA TYR A 71 -11.61 5.02 -14.05
C TYR A 71 -10.69 3.79 -14.03
N PRO A 72 -9.58 3.82 -14.78
CA PRO A 72 -8.68 2.69 -14.87
C PRO A 72 -7.90 2.54 -13.56
N ILE A 73 -7.51 1.31 -13.25
CA ILE A 73 -6.49 1.08 -12.22
C ILE A 73 -5.20 1.73 -12.72
N THR A 74 -4.53 2.50 -11.88
CA THR A 74 -3.42 3.37 -12.29
C THR A 74 -2.20 3.15 -11.43
N ILE A 75 -1.02 3.12 -12.05
CA ILE A 75 0.27 3.22 -11.36
C ILE A 75 0.71 4.68 -11.43
N GLY A 76 1.01 5.29 -10.29
CA GLY A 76 1.52 6.64 -10.23
C GLY A 76 3.04 6.66 -10.12
N GLY A 77 3.71 7.43 -10.97
CA GLY A 77 5.16 7.53 -11.02
C GLY A 77 5.80 7.83 -9.66
N HIS A 78 5.09 8.57 -8.80
CA HIS A 78 5.54 8.96 -7.46
C HIS A 78 5.43 7.88 -6.37
N GLY A 79 5.10 6.63 -6.72
CA GLY A 79 5.18 5.51 -5.76
C GLY A 79 3.87 5.03 -5.19
N PHE A 80 2.80 5.10 -5.98
CA PHE A 80 1.46 4.70 -5.55
C PHE A 80 0.71 3.86 -6.59
N LEU A 81 -0.31 3.15 -6.14
CA LEU A 81 -1.39 2.62 -6.97
C LEU A 81 -2.69 3.34 -6.64
N ARG A 82 -3.51 3.62 -7.65
CA ARG A 82 -4.83 4.24 -7.49
C ARG A 82 -5.91 3.39 -8.14
N ILE A 83 -7.01 3.21 -7.42
CA ILE A 83 -8.23 2.56 -7.92
C ILE A 83 -9.39 3.46 -7.56
N GLU A 84 -10.25 3.75 -8.52
CA GLU A 84 -11.25 4.80 -8.33
C GLU A 84 -12.55 4.52 -9.08
N ASN A 85 -13.56 5.33 -8.75
CA ASN A 85 -14.82 5.41 -9.47
C ASN A 85 -15.30 6.87 -9.47
N ALA A 86 -16.50 7.11 -9.98
CA ALA A 86 -17.07 8.45 -10.11
C ALA A 86 -17.26 9.23 -8.79
N SER A 87 -17.19 8.56 -7.64
CA SER A 87 -17.48 9.16 -6.33
C SER A 87 -16.32 9.11 -5.35
N ALA A 88 -15.44 8.11 -5.46
CA ALA A 88 -14.39 7.83 -4.48
C ALA A 88 -13.17 7.17 -5.13
N LEU A 89 -12.10 7.07 -4.35
CA LEU A 89 -10.84 6.45 -4.71
C LEU A 89 -10.18 5.77 -3.51
N VAL A 90 -9.37 4.77 -3.80
CA VAL A 90 -8.42 4.13 -2.89
C VAL A 90 -7.02 4.35 -3.43
N ILE A 91 -6.13 4.81 -2.57
CA ILE A 91 -4.70 4.97 -2.87
C ILE A 91 -3.91 4.02 -1.98
N LEU A 92 -2.92 3.38 -2.60
CA LEU A 92 -1.93 2.49 -2.00
C LEU A 92 -0.58 3.17 -2.15
N ASP A 93 -0.07 3.77 -1.09
CA ASP A 93 1.23 4.43 -1.07
C ASP A 93 2.28 3.43 -0.62
N GLY A 94 3.24 3.12 -1.51
CA GLY A 94 4.37 2.26 -1.18
C GLY A 94 5.40 3.03 -0.37
N PHE A 95 5.96 4.05 -1.01
CA PHE A 95 6.87 5.04 -0.42
C PHE A 95 6.67 6.38 -1.15
N PHE A 96 5.42 6.85 -1.15
CA PHE A 96 4.99 8.01 -1.92
C PHE A 96 5.74 9.27 -1.49
N THR A 97 6.37 9.94 -2.45
CA THR A 97 7.01 11.26 -2.31
C THR A 97 7.54 11.71 -3.68
N ASN A 98 8.32 12.80 -3.71
CA ASN A 98 9.13 13.15 -4.87
C ASN A 98 10.27 12.13 -5.02
N ILE A 99 10.29 11.45 -6.16
CA ILE A 99 11.32 10.47 -6.51
C ILE A 99 12.03 10.86 -7.79
N GLU A 100 13.25 10.39 -7.97
CA GLU A 100 14.04 10.62 -9.17
C GLU A 100 14.73 9.32 -9.62
N ALA A 101 14.98 9.24 -10.93
CA ALA A 101 15.88 8.23 -11.48
C ALA A 101 17.32 8.46 -10.98
N VAL A 102 17.98 7.39 -10.56
CA VAL A 102 19.41 7.41 -10.22
C VAL A 102 20.27 7.42 -11.48
N ASP A 103 19.89 6.62 -12.48
CA ASP A 103 20.62 6.50 -13.75
C ASP A 103 19.69 6.04 -14.90
N SER A 104 20.28 5.69 -16.05
CA SER A 104 19.53 5.23 -17.23
C SER A 104 18.91 3.84 -17.09
N MET A 105 19.23 3.10 -16.03
CA MET A 105 18.65 1.79 -15.72
C MET A 105 17.45 1.89 -14.78
N SER A 106 17.28 3.04 -14.11
CA SER A 106 16.11 3.34 -13.29
C SER A 106 14.82 3.24 -14.10
N ASN A 107 13.81 2.58 -13.53
CA ASN A 107 12.53 2.41 -14.19
C ASN A 107 11.39 2.17 -13.19
N VAL A 108 10.17 2.37 -13.67
CA VAL A 108 8.97 1.81 -13.05
C VAL A 108 8.40 0.78 -14.04
N SER A 109 8.05 -0.39 -13.53
CA SER A 109 7.54 -1.49 -14.33
C SER A 109 6.47 -2.28 -13.58
N TYR A 110 5.69 -3.07 -14.29
CA TYR A 110 4.67 -3.91 -13.69
C TYR A 110 4.51 -5.26 -14.39
N ALA A 111 3.90 -6.19 -13.67
CA ALA A 111 3.35 -7.41 -14.25
C ALA A 111 1.97 -7.72 -13.64
N ILE A 112 1.13 -8.31 -14.46
CA ILE A 112 -0.17 -8.84 -14.07
C ILE A 112 -0.12 -10.36 -14.26
N THR A 113 -0.31 -11.10 -13.18
CA THR A 113 -0.29 -12.57 -13.19
C THR A 113 -1.61 -13.13 -12.67
N GLY A 114 -1.82 -14.44 -12.78
CA GLY A 114 -3.07 -15.11 -12.38
C GLY A 114 -4.17 -14.98 -13.44
N GLU A 115 -5.32 -15.58 -13.21
CA GLU A 115 -6.51 -15.50 -14.07
C GLU A 115 -7.49 -14.42 -13.58
N PRO A 116 -8.47 -13.96 -14.38
CA PRO A 116 -9.52 -13.05 -13.92
C PRO A 116 -10.19 -13.56 -12.63
N GLY A 117 -10.38 -12.67 -11.66
CA GLY A 117 -10.84 -12.99 -10.30
C GLY A 117 -9.72 -13.42 -9.33
N ALA A 118 -8.52 -13.74 -9.83
CA ALA A 118 -7.35 -14.11 -9.05
C ALA A 118 -6.07 -13.37 -9.51
N ARG A 119 -6.23 -12.22 -10.19
CA ARG A 119 -5.10 -11.43 -10.66
C ARG A 119 -4.25 -10.93 -9.51
N VAL A 120 -2.95 -10.84 -9.75
CA VAL A 120 -2.01 -10.09 -8.90
C VAL A 120 -1.33 -9.05 -9.77
N LEU A 121 -1.59 -7.78 -9.47
CA LEU A 121 -0.83 -6.67 -10.02
C LEU A 121 0.40 -6.47 -9.13
N THR A 122 1.60 -6.52 -9.71
CA THR A 122 2.84 -6.11 -9.04
C THR A 122 3.41 -4.94 -9.81
N ALA A 123 3.58 -3.78 -9.17
CA ALA A 123 4.33 -2.65 -9.69
C ALA A 123 5.66 -2.53 -8.94
N GLN A 124 6.75 -2.22 -9.65
CA GLN A 124 8.10 -2.11 -9.14
C GLN A 124 8.68 -0.74 -9.47
N TRP A 125 9.24 -0.08 -8.46
CA TRP A 125 10.13 1.06 -8.62
C TRP A 125 11.55 0.56 -8.43
N HIS A 126 12.34 0.62 -9.50
CA HIS A 126 13.69 0.08 -9.54
C HIS A 126 14.72 1.19 -9.69
N ASN A 127 15.75 1.13 -8.85
CA ASN A 127 16.90 2.01 -8.82
C ASN A 127 16.51 3.49 -8.83
N ILE A 128 15.54 3.88 -8.00
CA ILE A 128 15.12 5.27 -7.84
C ILE A 128 15.72 5.87 -6.56
N ARG A 129 15.66 7.18 -6.38
CA ARG A 129 16.00 7.84 -5.11
C ARG A 129 14.85 8.72 -4.64
N LEU A 130 14.77 8.95 -3.34
CA LEU A 130 13.90 9.98 -2.79
C LEU A 130 14.62 11.33 -2.92
N VAL A 131 13.94 12.37 -3.39
CA VAL A 131 14.54 13.71 -3.58
C VAL A 131 15.09 14.30 -2.28
N ASN A 132 14.45 13.99 -1.16
CA ASN A 132 14.88 14.45 0.16
C ASN A 132 15.98 13.57 0.78
N GLY A 133 16.45 12.53 0.07
CA GLY A 133 17.56 11.68 0.49
C GLY A 133 18.91 12.15 -0.05
N PRO A 134 20.02 11.50 0.36
CA PRO A 134 21.35 11.71 -0.21
C PRO A 134 21.41 11.49 -1.73
N ASP A 135 22.30 12.19 -2.40
CA ASP A 135 22.43 12.13 -3.87
C ASP A 135 22.89 10.77 -4.41
N ASP A 136 23.66 10.03 -3.61
CA ASP A 136 24.13 8.68 -3.92
C ASP A 136 23.17 7.59 -3.41
N SER A 137 21.98 7.98 -2.93
CA SER A 137 21.01 7.02 -2.43
C SER A 137 20.25 6.30 -3.54
N TYR A 138 19.80 5.08 -3.25
CA TYR A 138 18.93 4.31 -4.12
C TYR A 138 17.93 3.49 -3.30
N LEU A 139 16.81 3.17 -3.93
CA LEU A 139 15.68 2.45 -3.39
C LEU A 139 15.10 1.54 -4.48
N ASN A 140 14.79 0.30 -4.09
CA ASN A 140 14.04 -0.66 -4.88
C ASN A 140 12.87 -1.17 -4.05
N TYR A 141 11.66 -1.16 -4.59
CA TYR A 141 10.52 -1.78 -3.91
C TYR A 141 9.41 -2.15 -4.89
N GLN A 142 8.48 -2.95 -4.39
CA GLN A 142 7.27 -3.34 -5.10
C GLN A 142 6.01 -3.00 -4.30
N ILE A 143 4.93 -2.68 -5.00
CA ILE A 143 3.56 -2.76 -4.47
C ILE A 143 2.87 -3.94 -5.16
N ARG A 144 2.27 -4.84 -4.38
CA ARG A 144 1.43 -5.94 -4.88
C ARG A 144 0.00 -5.77 -4.44
N LEU A 145 -0.93 -5.92 -5.37
CA LEU A 145 -2.36 -5.90 -5.11
C LEU A 145 -2.99 -7.22 -5.57
N TYR A 146 -3.62 -7.92 -4.64
CA TYR A 146 -4.23 -9.22 -4.86
C TYR A 146 -5.73 -9.07 -5.09
N GLN A 147 -6.20 -9.41 -6.29
CA GLN A 147 -7.60 -9.21 -6.69
C GLN A 147 -8.60 -9.95 -5.80
N ALA A 148 -8.37 -11.24 -5.59
CA ALA A 148 -9.32 -12.11 -4.88
C ALA A 148 -9.52 -11.71 -3.41
N THR A 149 -8.51 -11.10 -2.80
CA THR A 149 -8.46 -10.88 -1.34
C THR A 149 -8.45 -9.41 -0.96
N GLY A 150 -8.10 -8.50 -1.87
CA GLY A 150 -7.86 -7.10 -1.55
C GLY A 150 -6.58 -6.85 -0.74
N VAL A 151 -5.78 -7.89 -0.50
CA VAL A 151 -4.50 -7.73 0.19
C VAL A 151 -3.61 -6.80 -0.62
N VAL A 152 -2.91 -5.93 0.10
CA VAL A 152 -1.87 -5.07 -0.44
C VAL A 152 -0.56 -5.41 0.25
N GLU A 153 0.51 -5.52 -0.52
CA GLU A 153 1.85 -5.66 0.02
C GLU A 153 2.77 -4.57 -0.50
N VAL A 154 3.65 -4.08 0.36
CA VAL A 154 4.78 -3.24 -0.01
C VAL A 154 6.05 -4.02 0.35
N HIS A 155 6.84 -4.39 -0.65
CA HIS A 155 8.02 -5.25 -0.47
C HIS A 155 9.29 -4.47 -0.75
N MET A 156 10.08 -4.23 0.30
CA MET A 156 11.34 -3.52 0.23
C MET A 156 12.46 -4.42 -0.32
N GLY A 157 13.07 -3.99 -1.43
CA GLY A 157 14.27 -4.58 -1.99
C GLY A 157 15.57 -3.98 -1.41
N PRO A 158 16.70 -4.22 -2.08
CA PRO A 158 17.94 -3.52 -1.76
C PRO A 158 17.76 -2.01 -1.80
N ASN A 159 18.25 -1.31 -0.78
CA ASN A 159 18.23 0.14 -0.70
C ASN A 159 19.44 0.64 0.10
N SER A 160 19.81 1.90 -0.06
CA SER A 160 20.87 2.55 0.72
C SER A 160 20.34 3.41 1.86
N GLY A 161 19.02 3.51 2.04
CA GLY A 161 18.39 4.51 2.88
C GLY A 161 17.89 4.04 4.24
N SER A 162 18.11 2.77 4.63
CA SER A 162 17.68 2.28 5.95
C SER A 162 18.34 2.97 7.14
N ALA A 163 19.49 3.63 6.93
CA ALA A 163 20.22 4.38 7.96
C ALA A 163 20.03 5.90 7.85
N ILE A 164 19.23 6.39 6.89
CA ILE A 164 18.92 7.81 6.76
C ILE A 164 17.85 8.18 7.79
N GLU A 165 18.03 9.31 8.45
CA GLU A 165 17.04 9.91 9.34
C GLU A 165 16.22 10.94 8.58
N TYR A 166 14.97 10.59 8.28
CA TYR A 166 13.94 11.49 7.78
C TYR A 166 13.08 12.03 8.92
N SER A 167 12.19 12.97 8.60
CA SER A 167 11.18 13.57 9.47
C SER A 167 9.79 13.43 8.83
N ASP A 168 8.73 13.81 9.54
CA ASP A 168 7.35 13.81 9.00
C ASP A 168 7.21 14.64 7.71
N SER A 169 8.05 15.66 7.54
CA SER A 169 8.05 16.54 6.37
C SER A 169 8.98 16.12 5.23
N SER A 170 9.88 15.15 5.45
CA SER A 170 10.92 14.78 4.48
C SER A 170 10.90 13.31 4.08
N GLY A 171 10.31 12.46 4.90
CA GLY A 171 10.21 11.03 4.68
C GLY A 171 9.18 10.64 3.63
N PRO A 172 9.21 9.38 3.17
CA PRO A 172 8.18 8.84 2.31
C PRO A 172 6.93 8.48 3.09
N ASN A 173 5.79 8.58 2.41
CA ASN A 173 4.49 8.16 2.90
C ASN A 173 4.22 6.67 2.54
N CYS A 174 3.63 5.92 3.46
CA CYS A 174 3.36 4.50 3.26
C CYS A 174 2.03 4.09 3.92
N GLY A 175 1.15 3.46 3.15
CA GLY A 175 -0.12 2.96 3.68
C GLY A 175 -1.20 2.80 2.63
N VAL A 176 -2.43 2.67 3.13
CA VAL A 176 -3.64 2.57 2.32
C VAL A 176 -4.68 3.52 2.87
N PHE A 177 -5.34 4.27 1.98
CA PHE A 177 -6.46 5.13 2.37
C PHE A 177 -7.56 5.18 1.31
N HIS A 178 -8.77 5.50 1.77
CA HIS A 178 -9.99 5.63 0.99
C HIS A 178 -10.58 7.02 1.20
N SER A 179 -10.95 7.67 0.09
CA SER A 179 -11.40 9.05 0.08
C SER A 179 -12.47 9.29 -0.99
N PRO A 180 -13.38 10.27 -0.83
CA PRO A 180 -14.16 10.82 -1.93
C PRO A 180 -13.24 11.49 -2.96
N GLN A 181 -13.66 11.55 -4.22
CA GLN A 181 -12.91 12.23 -5.30
C GLN A 181 -12.53 13.68 -4.98
N SER A 182 -13.37 14.38 -4.22
CA SER A 182 -13.13 15.77 -3.80
C SER A 182 -12.05 15.93 -2.73
N PHE A 183 -11.54 14.84 -2.17
CA PHE A 183 -10.70 14.82 -0.98
C PHE A 183 -11.29 15.64 0.18
N SER A 184 -12.62 15.74 0.30
CA SER A 184 -13.25 16.55 1.35
C SER A 184 -13.28 15.88 2.74
N GLY A 185 -12.85 14.61 2.83
CA GLY A 185 -12.66 13.87 4.08
C GLY A 185 -12.08 12.49 3.83
N CYS A 186 -11.46 11.88 4.84
CA CYS A 186 -10.94 10.51 4.74
C CYS A 186 -12.02 9.53 5.23
N LEU A 187 -12.32 8.50 4.43
CA LEU A 187 -13.35 7.49 4.75
C LEU A 187 -12.76 6.28 5.49
N GLY A 188 -11.47 6.02 5.29
CA GLY A 188 -10.73 4.96 5.96
C GLY A 188 -9.24 5.08 5.67
N LYS A 189 -8.41 4.67 6.62
CA LYS A 189 -6.95 4.75 6.55
C LYS A 189 -6.34 3.60 7.34
N LEU A 190 -5.22 3.07 6.85
CA LEU A 190 -4.21 2.44 7.68
C LEU A 190 -2.86 2.93 7.18
N TRP A 191 -2.17 3.67 8.04
CA TRP A 191 -0.95 4.39 7.72
C TRP A 191 0.21 3.86 8.56
N VAL A 192 1.40 3.81 7.95
CA VAL A 192 2.64 3.36 8.58
C VAL A 192 3.55 4.59 8.69
N GLU A 193 3.89 4.97 9.91
CA GLU A 193 4.62 6.22 10.19
C GLU A 193 5.77 5.99 11.18
N GLN A 194 6.64 7.00 11.29
CA GLN A 194 7.82 7.00 12.15
C GLN A 194 8.82 5.90 11.74
N ASP A 195 9.37 5.11 12.68
CA ASP A 195 10.40 4.10 12.35
C ASP A 195 9.84 2.94 11.53
N ALA A 196 10.21 2.83 10.25
CA ALA A 196 9.84 1.73 9.36
C ALA A 196 10.15 0.33 9.94
N ASN A 197 11.21 0.19 10.74
CA ASN A 197 11.58 -1.09 11.31
C ASN A 197 10.86 -1.41 12.62
N SER A 198 10.10 -0.45 13.16
CA SER A 198 9.20 -0.60 14.31
C SER A 198 8.08 0.45 14.26
N PRO A 199 7.18 0.37 13.27
CA PRO A 199 6.34 1.50 12.91
C PRO A 199 5.22 1.73 13.92
N THR A 200 4.83 3.00 14.03
CA THR A 200 3.53 3.37 14.59
C THR A 200 2.48 3.24 13.49
N LEU A 201 1.26 2.85 13.86
CA LEU A 201 0.15 2.70 12.93
C LEU A 201 -0.94 3.72 13.26
N ASP A 202 -1.34 4.51 12.26
CA ASP A 202 -2.50 5.38 12.36
C ASP A 202 -3.66 4.87 11.50
N SER A 203 -4.82 4.74 12.12
CA SER A 203 -6.08 4.29 11.50
C SER A 203 -7.20 5.32 11.63
N LEU A 204 -6.92 6.51 12.16
CA LEU A 204 -7.89 7.58 12.25
C LEU A 204 -8.28 8.05 10.83
N PRO A 205 -9.58 8.14 10.51
CA PRO A 205 -10.05 8.54 9.19
C PRO A 205 -9.97 10.07 9.04
N ASN A 206 -8.75 10.59 9.00
CA ASN A 206 -8.41 11.99 8.78
C ASN A 206 -7.27 12.08 7.73
N TYR A 207 -6.93 13.30 7.32
CA TYR A 207 -5.76 13.56 6.48
C TYR A 207 -4.58 14.02 7.32
N ASP A 208 -4.24 13.16 8.27
CA ASP A 208 -2.98 13.23 8.98
C ASP A 208 -2.11 12.11 8.42
N PHE A 209 -0.99 12.45 7.79
CA PHE A 209 -0.18 11.50 7.03
C PHE A 209 1.29 11.70 7.39
N ASP A 210 1.62 11.41 8.65
CA ASP A 210 3.01 11.43 9.11
C ASP A 210 3.84 10.45 8.29
N ALA A 211 5.07 10.87 7.96
CA ALA A 211 5.95 10.10 7.10
C ALA A 211 6.74 9.06 7.90
N LEU A 212 7.39 8.14 7.17
CA LEU A 212 8.41 7.27 7.74
C LEU A 212 9.71 8.06 8.00
N HIS A 213 10.38 7.78 9.11
CA HIS A 213 11.64 8.44 9.52
C HIS A 213 12.90 7.71 9.05
N ASN A 214 12.74 6.59 8.36
CA ASN A 214 13.79 5.81 7.70
C ASN A 214 13.15 4.92 6.63
N LEU A 215 13.98 4.28 5.79
CA LEU A 215 13.49 3.21 4.92
C LEU A 215 13.49 1.87 5.66
N PRO A 216 12.56 0.95 5.36
CA PRO A 216 12.63 -0.41 5.87
C PRO A 216 13.97 -1.08 5.50
N LEU A 217 14.43 -1.99 6.35
CA LEU A 217 15.56 -2.86 6.00
C LEU A 217 15.25 -3.66 4.72
N PRO A 218 16.24 -3.98 3.87
CA PRO A 218 16.03 -4.86 2.72
C PRO A 218 15.34 -6.17 3.12
N ASN A 219 14.48 -6.68 2.23
CA ASN A 219 13.62 -7.86 2.42
C ASN A 219 12.42 -7.65 3.35
N THR A 220 12.21 -6.44 3.87
CA THR A 220 11.02 -6.16 4.68
C THR A 220 9.76 -6.21 3.81
N LEU A 221 8.76 -6.96 4.24
CA LEU A 221 7.44 -7.01 3.64
C LEU A 221 6.42 -6.39 4.60
N TYR A 222 5.79 -5.32 4.17
CA TYR A 222 4.56 -4.81 4.79
C TYR A 222 3.36 -5.41 4.10
N ARG A 223 2.44 -5.93 4.90
CA ARG A 223 1.22 -6.56 4.41
C ARG A 223 0.01 -5.91 5.07
N PHE A 224 -0.84 -5.34 4.24
CA PHE A 224 -2.13 -4.78 4.61
C PHE A 224 -3.20 -5.79 4.21
N THR A 225 -3.93 -6.32 5.18
CA THR A 225 -5.02 -7.27 4.94
C THR A 225 -6.37 -6.62 5.21
N PRO A 226 -7.30 -6.58 4.26
CA PRO A 226 -8.62 -6.00 4.50
C PRO A 226 -9.41 -6.86 5.49
N PRO A 227 -10.40 -6.28 6.19
CA PRO A 227 -11.28 -7.05 7.06
C PRO A 227 -12.05 -8.09 6.24
N VAL A 228 -12.08 -9.34 6.74
CA VAL A 228 -12.83 -10.43 6.10
C VAL A 228 -14.33 -10.14 6.24
N HIS A 229 -15.05 -10.06 5.14
CA HIS A 229 -16.51 -10.02 5.15
C HIS A 229 -17.02 -11.45 5.27
N GLY A 230 -17.60 -11.77 6.44
CA GLY A 230 -18.35 -13.00 6.68
C GLY A 230 -19.80 -12.88 6.23
#